data_AF-A0A534P715-F1
#
_entry.id   AF-A0A534P715-F1
#
_cell.length_a   1.000
_cell.length_b   1.000
_cell.length_c   1.000
_cell.angle_alpha   90.00
_cell.angle_beta   90.00
_cell.angle_gamma   90.00
#
_symmetry.space_group_name_H-M   'P 1'
#
loop_
_entity.id
_entity.type
_entity.pdbx_description
1 polymer ?
#
loop_
_entity_poly.entity_id
_entity_poly.type
_entity_poly.pdbx_seq_one_letter_code
_entity_poly.pdbx_strand_id
1 'polypeptide(L)'
;MQDAAREYETAWQEEQAPELLYRLGIVRRKLKQYGKAREAFRAYLREAPEGGLRDEVERQLAKLDVLIEAQSEDYSDEPPLRKAPPRAPPAVQPPPPPVQPVQPAQPVPSPVAPPAGEQRSPAPRERVNSVHQPEPAPARATVPAAAVVPAPIAPVVRARAAPWLAAGAAVTAAAGAYLWWDGARLSRDLDARYASGDLTTSDRPSYSRAHTESLAGRLLVAAAAGLIAGAVVLW
;
A
#
# COMPACT_ATOMS: atom_id res chain seq x y z
N MET A 1 13.72 -16.36 -2.54
CA MET A 1 12.49 -15.54 -2.66
C MET A 1 12.16 -15.18 -4.10
N GLN A 2 13.15 -14.84 -4.95
CA GLN A 2 12.89 -14.63 -6.38
C GLN A 2 12.39 -15.91 -7.07
N ASP A 3 12.96 -17.07 -6.72
CA ASP A 3 12.54 -18.36 -7.29
C ASP A 3 11.09 -18.68 -6.95
N ALA A 4 10.67 -18.44 -5.70
CA ALA A 4 9.27 -18.59 -5.29
C ALA A 4 8.31 -17.72 -6.13
N ALA A 5 8.69 -16.50 -6.51
CA ALA A 5 7.85 -15.67 -7.36
C ALA A 5 7.69 -16.26 -8.78
N ARG A 6 8.74 -16.90 -9.31
CA ARG A 6 8.69 -17.60 -10.60
C ARG A 6 7.85 -18.86 -10.52
N GLU A 7 8.02 -19.67 -9.48
CA GLU A 7 7.22 -20.88 -9.23
C GLU A 7 5.72 -20.57 -9.15
N TYR A 8 5.32 -19.53 -8.42
CA TYR A 8 3.91 -19.13 -8.37
C TYR A 8 3.39 -18.58 -9.69
N GLU A 9 4.24 -17.93 -10.50
CA GLU A 9 3.86 -17.45 -11.82
C GLU A 9 3.66 -18.61 -12.80
N THR A 10 4.53 -19.62 -12.78
CA THR A 10 4.35 -20.87 -13.53
C THR A 10 3.11 -21.64 -13.08
N ALA A 11 2.93 -21.82 -11.76
CA ALA A 11 1.75 -22.50 -11.22
C ALA A 11 0.44 -21.78 -11.59
N TRP A 12 0.44 -20.45 -11.60
CA TRP A 12 -0.72 -19.67 -12.05
C TRP A 12 -1.04 -19.90 -13.53
N GLN A 13 -0.01 -20.04 -14.39
CA GLN A 13 -0.21 -20.33 -15.81
C GLN A 13 -0.82 -21.72 -16.03
N GLU A 14 -0.49 -22.69 -15.17
CA GLU A 14 -0.97 -24.06 -15.26
C GLU A 14 -2.37 -24.25 -14.66
N GLU A 15 -2.60 -23.76 -13.44
CA GLU A 15 -3.82 -24.05 -12.67
C GLU A 15 -4.87 -22.93 -12.72
N GLN A 16 -4.46 -21.69 -13.00
CA GLN A 16 -5.32 -20.49 -12.95
C GLN A 16 -6.14 -20.36 -11.65
N ALA A 17 -5.60 -20.85 -10.53
CA ALA A 17 -6.24 -20.76 -9.22
C ALA A 17 -6.02 -19.37 -8.57
N PRO A 18 -7.08 -18.63 -8.18
CA PRO A 18 -6.95 -17.25 -7.70
C PRO A 18 -6.08 -17.15 -6.44
N GLU A 19 -6.04 -18.16 -5.59
CA GLU A 19 -5.18 -18.22 -4.41
C GLU A 19 -3.68 -18.06 -4.77
N LEU A 20 -3.26 -18.50 -5.97
CA LEU A 20 -1.89 -18.35 -6.46
C LEU A 20 -1.59 -16.88 -6.77
N LEU A 21 -2.53 -16.12 -7.33
CA LEU A 21 -2.37 -14.67 -7.54
C LEU A 21 -2.17 -13.92 -6.23
N TYR A 22 -2.93 -14.29 -5.19
CA TYR A 22 -2.77 -13.72 -3.85
C TYR A 22 -1.37 -13.98 -3.28
N ARG A 23 -0.91 -15.24 -3.34
CA ARG A 23 0.44 -15.62 -2.88
C ARG A 23 1.54 -14.93 -3.69
N LEU A 24 1.38 -14.86 -5.00
CA LEU A 24 2.28 -14.15 -5.92
C LEU A 24 2.40 -12.66 -5.54
N GLY A 25 1.28 -12.01 -5.23
CA GLY A 25 1.25 -10.62 -4.73
C GLY A 25 2.06 -10.44 -3.44
N ILE A 26 1.89 -11.33 -2.45
CA ILE A 26 2.65 -11.28 -1.19
C ILE A 26 4.15 -11.43 -1.43
N VAL A 27 4.57 -12.41 -2.25
CA VAL A 27 5.99 -12.66 -2.52
C VAL A 27 6.60 -11.46 -3.26
N ARG A 28 5.91 -10.91 -4.26
CA ARG A 28 6.35 -9.71 -5.00
C ARG A 28 6.46 -8.48 -4.09
N ARG A 29 5.55 -8.31 -3.13
CA ARG A 29 5.64 -7.26 -2.10
C ARG A 29 6.89 -7.43 -1.23
N LYS A 30 7.19 -8.64 -0.76
CA LYS A 30 8.40 -8.94 0.03
C LYS A 30 9.70 -8.67 -0.75
N LEU A 31 9.66 -8.83 -2.07
CA LEU A 31 10.76 -8.49 -2.98
C LEU A 31 10.87 -6.99 -3.31
N LYS A 32 10.04 -6.13 -2.70
CA LYS A 32 9.93 -4.69 -2.99
C LYS A 32 9.58 -4.37 -4.45
N GLN A 33 8.95 -5.32 -5.16
CA GLN A 33 8.47 -5.13 -6.52
C GLN A 33 7.01 -4.65 -6.47
N TYR A 34 6.77 -3.48 -5.88
CA TYR A 34 5.42 -3.03 -5.50
C TYR A 34 4.47 -2.91 -6.70
N GLY A 35 4.93 -2.42 -7.85
CA GLY A 35 4.13 -2.36 -9.08
C GLY A 35 3.63 -3.73 -9.53
N LYS A 36 4.53 -4.72 -9.58
CA LYS A 36 4.20 -6.10 -9.94
C LYS A 36 3.31 -6.80 -8.90
N ALA A 37 3.46 -6.46 -7.62
CA ALA A 37 2.59 -6.94 -6.55
C ALA A 37 1.17 -6.39 -6.70
N ARG A 38 1.05 -5.10 -7.03
CA ARG A 38 -0.23 -4.42 -7.28
C ARG A 38 -0.99 -5.06 -8.43
N GLU A 39 -0.29 -5.38 -9.52
CA GLU A 39 -0.89 -6.08 -10.67
C GLU A 39 -1.42 -7.47 -10.30
N ALA A 40 -0.67 -8.26 -9.53
CA ALA A 40 -1.11 -9.59 -9.10
C ALA A 40 -2.38 -9.51 -8.21
N PHE A 41 -2.43 -8.56 -7.28
CA PHE A 41 -3.62 -8.33 -6.44
C PHE A 41 -4.83 -7.80 -7.24
N ARG A 42 -4.62 -6.92 -8.23
CA ARG A 42 -5.70 -6.50 -9.14
C ARG A 42 -6.19 -7.66 -9.99
N ALA A 43 -5.30 -8.53 -10.45
CA ALA A 43 -5.69 -9.75 -11.15
C ALA A 43 -6.55 -10.65 -10.24
N TYR A 44 -6.19 -10.82 -8.96
CA TYR A 44 -7.00 -11.58 -8.00
C TYR A 44 -8.44 -11.07 -7.93
N LEU A 45 -8.63 -9.75 -7.80
CA LEU A 45 -9.98 -9.15 -7.71
C LEU A 45 -10.79 -9.26 -9.00
N ARG A 46 -10.13 -9.41 -10.17
CA ARG A 46 -10.82 -9.66 -11.44
C ARG A 46 -11.29 -11.11 -11.55
N GLU A 47 -10.47 -12.06 -11.12
CA GLU A 47 -10.77 -13.50 -11.21
C GLU A 47 -11.73 -13.96 -10.10
N ALA A 48 -11.61 -13.39 -8.89
CA ALA A 48 -12.42 -13.74 -7.73
C ALA A 48 -12.99 -12.50 -7.02
N PRO A 49 -13.95 -11.78 -7.65
CA PRO A 49 -14.52 -10.55 -7.09
C PRO A 49 -15.30 -10.75 -5.79
N GLU A 50 -15.77 -11.98 -5.53
CA GLU A 50 -16.45 -12.39 -4.29
C GLU A 50 -15.59 -13.37 -3.47
N GLY A 51 -14.28 -13.42 -3.73
CA GLY A 51 -13.36 -14.31 -3.01
C GLY A 51 -13.28 -13.98 -1.52
N GLY A 52 -13.11 -14.99 -0.68
CA GLY A 52 -13.02 -14.80 0.78
C GLY A 52 -11.85 -13.93 1.26
N LEU A 53 -10.87 -13.64 0.39
CA LEU A 53 -9.75 -12.75 0.67
C LEU A 53 -9.93 -11.34 0.08
N ARG A 54 -11.09 -11.01 -0.51
CA ARG A 54 -11.32 -9.72 -1.18
C ARG A 54 -10.95 -8.52 -0.31
N ASP A 55 -11.51 -8.43 0.89
CA ASP A 55 -11.29 -7.30 1.80
C ASP A 55 -9.80 -7.17 2.19
N GLU A 56 -9.11 -8.29 2.36
CA GLU A 56 -7.68 -8.30 2.65
C GLU A 56 -6.88 -7.80 1.46
N VAL A 57 -7.22 -8.23 0.23
CA VAL A 57 -6.55 -7.78 -0.99
C VAL A 57 -6.75 -6.28 -1.23
N GLU A 58 -7.95 -5.75 -0.99
CA GLU A 58 -8.22 -4.32 -1.06
C GLU A 58 -7.37 -3.53 -0.05
N ARG A 59 -7.25 -4.00 1.20
CA ARG A 59 -6.34 -3.42 2.19
C ARG A 59 -4.87 -3.47 1.76
N GLN A 60 -4.44 -4.57 1.15
CA GLN A 60 -3.08 -4.71 0.63
C GLN A 60 -2.80 -3.78 -0.55
N LEU A 61 -3.78 -3.56 -1.43
CA LEU A 61 -3.67 -2.60 -2.53
C LEU A 61 -3.52 -1.17 -2.01
N ALA A 62 -4.36 -0.75 -1.06
CA ALA A 62 -4.24 0.58 -0.45
C ALA A 62 -2.86 0.79 0.19
N LYS A 63 -2.32 -0.24 0.87
CA LYS A 63 -0.97 -0.20 1.44
C LYS A 63 0.12 -0.13 0.36
N LEU A 64 -0.03 -0.85 -0.74
CA LEU A 64 0.92 -0.83 -1.85
C LEU A 64 0.95 0.52 -2.56
N ASP A 65 -0.19 1.19 -2.73
CA ASP A 65 -0.22 2.51 -3.38
C ASP A 65 0.58 3.54 -2.56
N VAL A 66 0.49 3.51 -1.22
CA VAL A 66 1.35 4.34 -0.34
C VAL A 66 2.83 3.99 -0.50
N LEU A 67 3.19 2.71 -0.61
CA LEU A 67 4.59 2.29 -0.78
C LEU A 67 5.17 2.65 -2.15
N ILE A 68 4.34 2.61 -3.20
CA ILE A 68 4.73 3.03 -4.54
C ILE A 68 4.98 4.53 -4.56
N GLU A 69 4.09 5.32 -3.95
CA GLU A 69 4.24 6.78 -3.85
C GLU A 69 5.54 7.14 -3.12
N ALA A 70 5.76 6.55 -1.93
CA ALA A 70 6.98 6.77 -1.17
C ALA A 70 8.25 6.37 -1.96
N GLN A 71 8.19 5.26 -2.71
CA GLN A 71 9.32 4.84 -3.55
C GLN A 71 9.56 5.79 -4.73
N SER A 72 8.50 6.37 -5.31
CA SER A 72 8.65 7.36 -6.39
C SER A 72 9.18 8.70 -5.89
N GLU A 73 8.87 9.08 -4.66
CA GLU A 73 9.44 10.28 -4.02
C GLU A 73 10.94 10.13 -3.79
N ASP A 74 11.39 9.00 -3.22
CA ASP A 74 12.82 8.70 -3.02
C ASP A 74 13.64 8.70 -4.34
N TYR A 75 12.99 8.40 -5.47
CA TYR A 75 13.60 8.40 -6.80
C TYR A 75 13.45 9.73 -7.56
N SER A 76 12.53 10.59 -7.13
CA SER A 76 12.24 11.90 -7.74
C SER A 76 13.11 13.02 -7.17
N ASP A 77 13.92 12.75 -6.14
CA ASP A 77 15.13 13.51 -5.84
C ASP A 77 16.18 13.22 -6.93
N GLU A 78 15.94 13.81 -8.10
CA GLU A 78 16.69 13.61 -9.33
C GLU A 78 18.20 13.89 -9.11
N PRO A 79 19.09 12.87 -9.23
CA PRO A 79 20.51 13.13 -9.32
C PRO A 79 20.75 13.94 -10.60
N PRO A 80 21.59 15.00 -10.58
CA PRO A 80 21.67 15.98 -11.65
C PRO A 80 21.87 15.25 -12.97
N LEU A 81 20.97 15.50 -13.93
CA LEU A 81 21.06 15.03 -15.31
C LEU A 81 22.52 15.04 -15.73
N ARG A 82 23.17 13.87 -15.76
CA ARG A 82 24.40 13.70 -16.52
C ARG A 82 24.01 14.09 -17.93
N LYS A 83 24.42 15.30 -18.34
CA LYS A 83 24.24 15.82 -19.71
C LYS A 83 24.46 14.65 -20.65
N ALA A 84 23.39 14.24 -21.33
CA ALA A 84 23.50 13.19 -22.33
C ALA A 84 24.66 13.60 -23.26
N PRO A 85 25.60 12.70 -23.58
CA PRO A 85 26.62 13.00 -24.57
C PRO A 85 25.92 13.49 -25.85
N PRO A 86 26.46 14.51 -26.54
CA PRO A 86 25.84 15.11 -27.71
C PRO A 86 25.36 14.02 -28.65
N ARG A 87 24.05 13.99 -28.91
CA ARG A 87 23.44 13.05 -29.84
C ARG A 87 24.15 13.24 -31.18
N ALA A 88 24.84 12.20 -31.65
CA ALA A 88 25.39 12.20 -33.00
C ALA A 88 24.28 12.59 -33.99
N PRO A 89 24.59 13.43 -34.99
CA PRO A 89 23.59 13.87 -35.96
C PRO A 89 22.87 12.66 -36.56
N PRO A 90 21.53 12.72 -36.70
CA PRO A 90 20.77 11.60 -37.25
C PRO A 90 21.31 11.25 -38.63
N ALA A 91 21.70 9.99 -38.80
CA ALA A 91 21.99 9.44 -40.11
C ALA A 91 20.75 9.66 -40.99
N VAL A 92 20.97 10.27 -42.16
CA VAL A 92 19.94 10.51 -43.18
C VAL A 92 19.30 9.16 -43.50
N GLN A 93 18.03 8.99 -43.10
CA GLN A 93 17.28 7.81 -43.49
C GLN A 93 17.07 7.86 -45.01
N PRO A 94 17.35 6.77 -45.75
CA PRO A 94 16.97 6.69 -47.14
C PRO A 94 15.46 6.83 -47.29
N PRO A 95 14.98 7.40 -48.42
CA PRO A 95 13.56 7.67 -48.64
C PRO A 95 12.74 6.38 -48.51
N PRO A 96 11.54 6.46 -47.92
CA PRO A 96 10.66 5.31 -47.77
C PRO A 96 10.29 4.74 -49.15
N PRO A 97 10.21 3.40 -49.28
CA PRO A 97 9.74 2.76 -50.51
C PRO A 97 8.30 3.17 -50.83
N PRO A 98 7.92 3.20 -52.12
CA PRO A 98 6.57 3.58 -52.54
C PRO A 98 5.51 2.67 -51.90
N VAL A 99 4.50 3.31 -51.33
CA VAL A 99 3.35 2.69 -50.66
C VAL A 99 2.61 1.83 -51.68
N GLN A 100 2.56 0.51 -51.47
CA GLN A 100 1.76 -0.37 -52.31
C GLN A 100 0.25 -0.11 -52.06
N PRO A 101 -0.60 -0.18 -53.11
CA PRO A 101 -2.03 -0.01 -52.96
C PRO A 101 -2.63 -1.01 -51.98
N VAL A 102 -3.35 -0.51 -50.99
CA VAL A 102 -4.07 -1.32 -50.01
C VAL A 102 -5.21 -2.05 -50.73
N GLN A 103 -5.15 -3.38 -50.74
CA GLN A 103 -6.16 -4.25 -51.32
C GLN A 103 -7.46 -4.14 -50.47
N PRO A 104 -8.65 -3.95 -51.08
CA PRO A 104 -9.91 -3.85 -50.34
C PRO A 104 -10.17 -5.10 -49.49
N ALA A 105 -10.43 -4.90 -48.21
CA ALA A 105 -10.75 -5.96 -47.26
C ALA A 105 -12.01 -6.71 -47.70
N GLN A 106 -11.91 -8.03 -47.78
CA GLN A 106 -13.06 -8.90 -48.02
C GLN A 106 -14.02 -8.85 -46.81
N PRO A 107 -15.35 -8.86 -47.03
CA PRO A 107 -16.33 -8.84 -45.95
C PRO A 107 -16.24 -10.12 -45.11
N VAL A 108 -16.04 -9.94 -43.81
CA VAL A 108 -15.97 -11.01 -42.81
C VAL A 108 -17.39 -11.59 -42.63
N PRO A 109 -17.59 -12.92 -42.70
CA PRO A 109 -18.90 -13.53 -42.48
C PRO A 109 -19.37 -13.32 -41.03
N SER A 110 -20.65 -12.96 -40.89
CA SER A 110 -21.32 -12.74 -39.61
C SER A 110 -21.22 -13.95 -38.67
N PRO A 111 -20.97 -13.77 -37.36
CA PRO A 111 -20.98 -14.85 -36.39
C PRO A 111 -22.37 -15.48 -36.28
N VAL A 112 -22.43 -16.80 -36.48
CA VAL A 112 -23.58 -17.64 -36.18
C VAL A 112 -23.82 -17.60 -34.66
N ALA A 113 -25.05 -17.26 -34.25
CA ALA A 113 -25.47 -17.25 -32.85
C ALA A 113 -25.36 -18.66 -32.23
N PRO A 114 -24.81 -18.80 -31.00
CA PRO A 114 -24.79 -20.08 -30.32
C PRO A 114 -26.20 -20.49 -29.84
N PRO A 115 -26.51 -21.80 -29.83
CA PRO A 115 -27.80 -22.31 -29.38
C PRO A 115 -28.01 -22.08 -27.89
N ALA A 116 -29.18 -21.56 -27.54
CA ALA A 116 -29.69 -21.54 -26.19
C ALA A 116 -30.01 -22.97 -25.75
N GLY A 117 -29.21 -23.51 -24.84
CA GLY A 117 -29.46 -24.79 -24.21
C GLY A 117 -28.26 -25.24 -23.41
N GLU A 118 -28.31 -25.09 -22.10
CA GLU A 118 -28.27 -26.20 -21.13
C GLU A 118 -28.14 -25.61 -19.72
N GLN A 119 -29.29 -25.38 -19.12
CA GLN A 119 -29.44 -25.02 -17.71
C GLN A 119 -29.07 -26.25 -16.87
N ARG A 120 -27.78 -26.45 -16.59
CA ARG A 120 -27.33 -27.46 -15.61
C ARG A 120 -27.42 -26.88 -14.20
N SER A 121 -28.31 -27.47 -13.42
CA SER A 121 -28.41 -27.31 -11.98
C SER A 121 -27.05 -27.48 -11.29
N PRO A 122 -26.66 -26.60 -10.36
CA PRO A 122 -25.58 -26.91 -9.43
C PRO A 122 -26.11 -27.88 -8.36
N ALA A 123 -25.42 -29.02 -8.23
CA ALA A 123 -25.59 -29.96 -7.12
C ALA A 123 -25.23 -29.29 -5.77
N PRO A 124 -25.81 -29.74 -4.64
CA PRO A 124 -25.49 -29.19 -3.33
C PRO A 124 -24.06 -29.57 -2.95
N ARG A 125 -23.16 -28.60 -2.86
CA ARG A 125 -21.84 -28.82 -2.26
C ARG A 125 -21.99 -28.84 -0.75
N GLU A 126 -21.89 -30.06 -0.25
CA GLU A 126 -21.67 -30.50 1.11
C GLU A 126 -20.77 -29.55 1.91
N ARG A 127 -21.32 -29.00 3.00
CA ARG A 127 -20.57 -28.28 4.02
C ARG A 127 -19.59 -29.26 4.67
N VAL A 128 -18.35 -29.30 4.20
CA VAL A 128 -17.25 -29.85 4.99
C VAL A 128 -16.90 -28.82 6.06
N ASN A 129 -17.64 -28.92 7.15
CA ASN A 129 -17.40 -28.23 8.40
C ASN A 129 -16.16 -28.89 9.05
N SER A 130 -14.98 -28.60 8.55
CA SER A 130 -13.72 -29.01 9.19
C SER A 130 -13.49 -28.11 10.40
N VAL A 131 -14.12 -28.52 11.50
CA VAL A 131 -13.74 -28.18 12.87
C VAL A 131 -12.24 -28.42 13.00
N HIS A 132 -11.45 -27.35 12.96
CA HIS A 132 -10.08 -27.39 13.44
C HIS A 132 -10.14 -27.63 14.94
N GLN A 133 -9.91 -28.89 15.29
CA GLN A 133 -9.62 -29.38 16.61
C GLN A 133 -8.39 -28.64 17.16
N PRO A 134 -8.48 -27.91 18.28
CA PRO A 134 -7.31 -27.30 18.88
C PRO A 134 -6.37 -28.41 19.35
N GLU A 135 -5.16 -28.39 18.80
CA GLU A 135 -4.04 -29.23 19.22
C GLU A 135 -3.78 -29.02 20.73
N PRO A 136 -3.73 -30.09 21.55
CA PRO A 136 -3.46 -29.96 22.97
C PRO A 136 -2.03 -29.45 23.18
N ALA A 137 -1.92 -28.32 23.86
CA ALA A 137 -0.67 -27.69 24.24
C ALA A 137 0.28 -28.69 24.95
N PRO A 138 1.59 -28.70 24.66
CA PRO A 138 2.53 -29.50 25.41
C PRO A 138 2.56 -29.05 26.87
N ALA A 139 2.55 -30.03 27.76
CA ALA A 139 2.59 -29.89 29.20
C ALA A 139 3.68 -28.90 29.63
N ARG A 140 3.28 -27.88 30.38
CA ARG A 140 4.19 -26.95 31.05
C ARG A 140 5.05 -27.75 32.04
N ALA A 141 6.34 -27.82 31.77
CA ALA A 141 7.33 -28.21 32.78
C ALA A 141 7.28 -27.19 33.92
N THR A 142 6.89 -27.64 35.10
CA THR A 142 6.98 -26.90 36.36
C THR A 142 8.44 -26.66 36.69
N VAL A 143 8.90 -25.42 36.51
CA VAL A 143 10.20 -24.96 37.01
C VAL A 143 10.04 -24.62 38.50
N PRO A 144 10.92 -25.09 39.40
CA PRO A 144 10.83 -24.78 40.82
C PRO A 144 11.01 -23.27 41.06
N ALA A 145 10.12 -22.72 41.88
CA ALA A 145 10.14 -21.34 42.34
C ALA A 145 11.41 -21.08 43.17
N ALA A 146 12.39 -20.41 42.56
CA ALA A 146 13.47 -19.78 43.30
C ALA A 146 12.90 -18.54 44.02
N ALA A 147 12.98 -18.55 45.35
CA ALA A 147 12.62 -17.41 46.19
C ALA A 147 13.50 -16.21 45.84
N VAL A 148 12.96 -15.27 45.07
CA VAL A 148 13.58 -13.98 44.81
C VAL A 148 13.38 -13.12 46.06
N VAL A 149 14.48 -12.86 46.77
CA VAL A 149 14.54 -11.88 47.86
C VAL A 149 14.20 -10.51 47.27
N PRO A 150 13.16 -9.81 47.75
CA PRO A 150 12.82 -8.48 47.23
C PRO A 150 13.96 -7.52 47.58
N ALA A 151 14.59 -6.94 46.55
CA ALA A 151 15.57 -5.88 46.73
C ALA A 151 14.89 -4.65 47.38
N PRO A 152 15.58 -3.92 48.26
CA PRO A 152 15.04 -2.71 48.87
C PRO A 152 14.73 -1.68 47.78
N ILE A 153 13.46 -1.29 47.71
CA ILE A 153 12.96 -0.26 46.80
C ILE A 153 13.58 1.07 47.22
N ALA A 154 14.51 1.57 46.42
CA ALA A 154 15.09 2.90 46.66
C ALA A 154 13.98 3.97 46.57
N PRO A 155 14.01 5.01 47.43
CA PRO A 155 13.01 6.07 47.39
C PRO A 155 13.09 6.80 46.06
N VAL A 156 12.00 6.76 45.29
CA VAL A 156 11.85 7.52 44.05
C VAL A 156 11.83 9.01 44.42
N VAL A 157 12.95 9.68 44.17
CA VAL A 157 13.07 11.14 44.35
C VAL A 157 12.14 11.79 43.34
N ARG A 158 10.95 12.21 43.77
CA ARG A 158 9.99 12.98 42.97
C ARG A 158 10.64 14.29 42.55
N ALA A 159 11.19 14.32 41.34
CA ALA A 159 11.80 15.50 40.76
C ALA A 159 10.72 16.60 40.58
N ARG A 160 10.97 17.77 41.16
CA ARG A 160 10.13 18.99 41.04
C ARG A 160 10.06 19.58 39.61
N ALA A 161 10.51 18.85 38.59
CA ALA A 161 10.51 19.28 37.19
C ALA A 161 9.16 19.08 36.47
N ALA A 162 8.17 18.45 37.13
CA ALA A 162 6.88 18.09 36.55
C ALA A 162 6.09 19.20 35.84
N PRO A 163 6.00 20.47 36.31
CA PRO A 163 5.12 21.44 35.68
C PRO A 163 5.63 21.97 34.34
N TRP A 164 6.95 22.08 34.15
CA TRP A 164 7.52 22.60 32.90
C TRP A 164 7.38 21.62 31.74
N LEU A 165 7.47 20.31 32.01
CA LEU A 165 7.26 19.27 31.00
C LEU A 165 5.79 19.21 30.54
N ALA A 166 4.84 19.37 31.47
CA ALA A 166 3.42 19.42 31.12
C ALA A 166 3.08 20.65 30.25
N ALA A 167 3.64 21.82 30.58
CA ALA A 167 3.47 23.03 29.77
C ALA A 167 4.07 22.88 28.37
N GLY A 168 5.28 22.32 28.26
CA GLY A 168 5.91 22.03 26.96
C GLY A 168 5.05 21.11 26.09
N ALA A 169 4.56 20.01 26.66
CA ALA A 169 3.71 19.05 25.93
C ALA A 169 2.40 19.69 25.43
N ALA A 170 1.76 20.54 26.24
CA ALA A 170 0.54 21.24 25.85
C ALA A 170 0.75 22.19 24.67
N VAL A 171 1.85 22.95 24.66
CA VAL A 171 2.20 23.85 23.56
C VAL A 171 2.48 23.07 22.28
N THR A 172 3.22 21.96 22.35
CA THR A 172 3.48 21.10 21.19
C THR A 172 2.19 20.49 20.64
N ALA A 173 1.29 20.02 21.50
CA ALA A 173 0.00 19.48 21.08
C ALA A 173 -0.88 20.54 20.40
N ALA A 174 -0.94 21.76 20.94
CA ALA A 174 -1.71 22.86 20.35
C ALA A 174 -1.15 23.27 18.98
N ALA A 175 0.18 23.38 18.84
CA ALA A 175 0.83 23.68 17.57
C ALA A 175 0.58 22.58 16.51
N GLY A 176 0.66 21.31 16.91
CA GLY A 176 0.33 20.18 16.03
C GLY A 176 -1.13 20.17 15.58
N ALA A 177 -2.07 20.47 16.49
CA ALA A 177 -3.49 20.56 16.16
C ALA A 177 -3.80 21.73 15.21
N TYR A 178 -3.14 22.87 15.39
CA TYR A 178 -3.28 24.03 14.50
C TYR A 178 -2.80 23.72 13.08
N LEU A 179 -1.60 23.14 12.93
CA LEU A 179 -1.04 22.75 11.63
C LEU A 179 -1.92 21.69 10.93
N TRP A 180 -2.45 20.72 11.69
CA TRP A 180 -3.38 19.73 11.13
C TRP A 180 -4.68 20.36 10.63
N TRP A 181 -5.26 21.30 11.40
CA TRP A 181 -6.49 22.00 11.01
C TRP A 181 -6.29 22.85 9.75
N ASP A 182 -5.16 23.57 9.65
CA ASP A 182 -4.83 24.40 8.50
C ASP A 182 -4.66 23.56 7.23
N GLY A 183 -3.90 22.46 7.31
CA GLY A 183 -3.75 21.51 6.21
C GLY A 183 -5.09 20.89 5.77
N ALA A 184 -5.99 20.57 6.71
CA ALA A 184 -7.33 20.05 6.41
C ALA A 184 -8.26 21.09 5.77
N ARG A 185 -8.01 22.39 6.01
CA ARG A 185 -8.73 23.48 5.34
C ARG A 185 -8.21 23.66 3.91
N LEU A 186 -6.89 23.68 3.73
CA LEU A 186 -6.24 23.82 2.44
C LEU A 186 -6.61 22.67 1.49
N SER A 187 -6.64 21.43 1.99
CA SER A 187 -7.11 20.25 1.23
C SER A 187 -8.55 20.39 0.76
N ARG A 188 -9.45 20.91 1.62
CA ARG A 188 -10.86 21.13 1.25
C ARG A 188 -11.03 22.23 0.19
N ASP A 189 -10.22 23.28 0.25
CA ASP A 189 -10.23 24.34 -0.76
C ASP A 189 -9.73 23.79 -2.11
N LEU A 190 -8.66 22.99 -2.11
CA LEU A 190 -8.13 22.35 -3.31
C LEU A 190 -9.13 21.36 -3.92
N ASP A 191 -9.80 20.54 -3.11
CA ASP A 191 -10.85 19.63 -3.57
C ASP A 191 -12.04 20.39 -4.18
N ALA A 192 -12.45 21.51 -3.55
CA ALA A 192 -13.53 22.34 -4.07
C ALA A 192 -13.18 22.95 -5.44
N ARG A 193 -11.95 23.46 -5.60
CA ARG A 193 -11.46 23.99 -6.89
C ARG A 193 -11.28 22.90 -7.95
N TYR A 194 -10.89 21.70 -7.54
CA TYR A 194 -10.78 20.55 -8.45
C TYR A 194 -12.17 20.15 -8.96
N ALA A 195 -13.16 20.09 -8.07
CA ALA A 195 -14.55 19.81 -8.41
C ALA A 195 -15.17 20.90 -9.31
N SER A 196 -14.75 22.16 -9.18
CA SER A 196 -15.19 23.24 -10.07
C SER A 196 -14.44 23.31 -11.40
N GLY A 197 -13.40 22.47 -11.60
CA GLY A 197 -12.55 22.50 -12.80
C GLY A 197 -11.63 23.71 -12.88
N ASP A 198 -11.43 24.42 -11.77
CA ASP A 198 -10.66 25.67 -11.69
C ASP A 198 -9.20 25.43 -11.24
N LEU A 199 -8.76 24.16 -11.23
CA LEU A 199 -7.41 23.79 -10.85
C LEU A 199 -6.44 24.09 -11.98
N THR A 200 -5.51 25.01 -11.74
CA THR A 200 -4.49 25.40 -12.70
C THR A 200 -3.15 24.76 -12.36
N THR A 201 -2.23 24.68 -13.32
CA THR A 201 -0.85 24.21 -13.07
C THR A 201 -0.08 25.08 -12.07
N SER A 202 -0.51 26.33 -11.86
CA SER A 202 0.01 27.22 -10.81
C SER A 202 -0.31 26.78 -9.38
N ASP A 203 -1.29 25.89 -9.17
CA ASP A 203 -1.69 25.40 -7.84
C ASP A 203 -0.83 24.23 -7.35
N ARG A 204 0.05 23.69 -8.19
CA ARG A 204 0.96 22.58 -7.87
C ARG A 204 1.83 22.82 -6.61
N PRO A 205 2.45 23.99 -6.39
CA PRO A 205 3.19 24.28 -5.14
C PRO A 205 2.28 24.34 -3.90
N SER A 206 1.01 24.73 -4.05
CA SER A 206 0.04 24.73 -2.94
C SER A 206 -0.29 23.30 -2.51
N TYR A 207 -0.34 22.36 -3.47
CA TYR A 207 -0.57 20.94 -3.18
C TYR A 207 0.60 20.28 -2.44
N SER A 208 1.85 20.54 -2.86
CA SER A 208 3.03 20.01 -2.17
C SER A 208 3.17 20.56 -0.75
N ARG A 209 2.82 21.84 -0.56
CA ARG A 209 2.76 22.47 0.76
C ARG A 209 1.66 21.86 1.65
N ALA A 210 0.44 21.70 1.14
CA ALA A 210 -0.65 21.04 1.84
C ALA A 210 -0.25 19.64 2.33
N HIS A 211 0.45 18.89 1.46
CA HIS A 211 0.85 17.53 1.74
C HIS A 211 1.93 17.46 2.83
N THR A 212 2.99 18.25 2.70
CA THR A 212 4.09 18.33 3.68
C THR A 212 3.62 18.84 5.06
N GLU A 213 2.74 19.85 5.08
CA GLU A 213 2.15 20.36 6.33
C GLU A 213 1.24 19.30 7.01
N SER A 214 0.50 18.49 6.22
CA SER A 214 -0.31 17.40 6.77
C SER A 214 0.53 16.27 7.40
N LEU A 215 1.66 15.93 6.79
CA LEU A 215 2.58 14.90 7.28
C LEU A 215 3.27 15.38 8.56
N ALA A 216 3.76 16.61 8.57
CA ALA A 216 4.36 17.23 9.74
C ALA A 216 3.37 17.31 10.92
N GLY A 217 2.12 17.69 10.66
CA GLY A 217 1.05 17.70 11.65
C GLY A 217 0.81 16.31 12.27
N ARG A 218 0.74 15.26 11.45
CA ARG A 218 0.56 13.88 11.94
C ARG A 218 1.74 13.39 12.77
N LEU A 219 2.97 13.70 12.36
CA LEU A 219 4.18 13.34 13.11
C LEU A 219 4.24 14.06 14.47
N LEU A 220 3.88 15.34 14.52
CA LEU A 220 3.82 16.09 15.78
C LEU A 220 2.76 15.53 16.74
N VAL A 221 1.57 15.17 16.24
CA VAL A 221 0.53 14.54 17.06
C VAL A 221 0.98 13.18 17.59
N ALA A 222 1.63 12.36 16.75
CA ALA A 222 2.17 11.07 17.17
C ALA A 222 3.30 11.23 18.22
N ALA A 223 4.18 12.21 18.05
CA ALA A 223 5.23 12.54 19.01
C ALA A 223 4.63 13.00 20.35
N ALA A 224 3.61 13.86 20.32
CA ALA A 224 2.90 14.30 21.52
C ALA A 224 2.24 13.13 22.26
N ALA A 225 1.57 12.22 21.54
CA ALA A 225 0.99 11.01 22.12
C ALA A 225 2.07 10.09 22.75
N GLY A 226 3.22 9.94 22.09
CA GLY A 226 4.36 9.19 22.60
C GLY A 226 4.93 9.78 23.89
N LEU A 227 5.04 11.11 23.98
CA LEU A 227 5.50 11.79 25.19
C LEU A 227 4.51 11.61 26.36
N ILE A 228 3.20 11.67 26.10
CA ILE A 228 2.17 11.43 27.11
C ILE A 228 2.24 9.99 27.61
N ALA A 229 2.33 9.01 26.70
CA ALA A 229 2.45 7.59 27.07
C ALA A 229 3.73 7.31 27.89
N GLY A 230 4.86 7.90 27.50
CA GLY A 230 6.13 7.79 28.23
C GLY A 230 6.05 8.39 29.63
N ALA A 231 5.38 9.54 29.78
CA ALA A 231 5.18 10.18 31.08
C ALA A 231 4.29 9.34 32.02
N VAL A 232 3.28 8.63 31.48
CA VAL A 232 2.42 7.73 32.27
C VAL A 232 3.18 6.47 32.74
N VAL A 233 4.09 5.93 31.92
CA VAL A 233 4.89 4.75 32.31
C VAL A 233 5.93 5.10 33.38
N LEU A 234 6.39 6.35 33.43
CA LEU A 234 7.41 6.80 34.37
C LEU A 234 6.86 7.19 35.76
N TRP A 235 5.53 7.19 35.96
CA TRP A 235 4.85 7.67 37.17
C TRP A 235 4.13 6.53 37.90
#